data_AF-A0A0R1NIJ5-F1
#
_entry.id   AF-A0A0R1NIJ5-F1
#
_cell.length_a   1.000
_cell.length_b   1.000
_cell.length_c   1.000
_cell.angle_alpha   90.00
_cell.angle_beta   90.00
_cell.angle_gamma   90.00
#
_symmetry.space_group_name_H-M   'P 1'
#
loop_
_entity.id
_entity.type
_entity.pdbx_description
1 polymer ?
#
loop_
_entity_poly.entity_id
_entity_poly.type
_entity_poly.pdbx_seq_one_letter_code
_entity_poly.pdbx_strand_id
1 'polypeptide(L)'
;MPNYVVLPIGAENFTIELFYRERYDNFYFNLYDSDDNPLITGEKLVYGVPLWNINDANLPSERIVPLDEAGVESTVSIDNFQISVFLYFDDLDPSIEDPSTADVDENDTDNSDLLDDDNGSSLIEDEPSDDDNEYALPEDWRDEQ
;
A
#
# COMPACT_ATOMS: atom_id res chain seq x y z
N MET A 1 -13.86 4.27 31.01
CA MET A 1 -14.85 3.20 30.82
C MET A 1 -14.14 2.13 29.99
N PRO A 2 -14.10 0.86 30.40
CA PRO A 2 -13.67 -0.18 29.47
C PRO A 2 -14.62 -0.17 28.28
N ASN A 3 -14.07 -0.09 27.07
CA ASN A 3 -14.85 -0.11 25.84
C ASN A 3 -14.86 -1.55 25.34
N TYR A 4 -16.03 -2.20 25.44
CA TYR A 4 -16.25 -3.51 24.89
C TYR A 4 -16.86 -3.40 23.50
N VAL A 5 -16.40 -4.24 22.58
CA VAL A 5 -16.97 -4.40 21.24
C VAL A 5 -17.25 -5.88 21.03
N VAL A 6 -18.46 -6.19 20.59
CA VAL A 6 -18.82 -7.55 20.16
C VAL A 6 -18.54 -7.66 18.67
N LEU A 7 -17.73 -8.65 18.30
CA LEU A 7 -17.37 -8.98 16.94
C LEU A 7 -18.04 -10.29 16.54
N PRO A 8 -19.10 -10.24 15.70
CA PRO A 8 -19.66 -11.43 15.09
C PRO A 8 -18.74 -11.89 13.96
N ILE A 9 -18.23 -13.12 14.06
CA ILE A 9 -17.29 -13.70 13.10
C ILE A 9 -17.83 -15.08 12.71
N GLY A 10 -18.28 -15.20 11.45
CA GLY A 10 -18.97 -16.40 10.98
C GLY A 10 -20.26 -16.66 11.77
N ALA A 11 -20.27 -17.75 12.54
CA ALA A 11 -21.39 -18.16 13.40
C ALA A 11 -21.13 -17.91 14.90
N GLU A 12 -19.95 -17.39 15.25
CA GLU A 12 -19.50 -17.19 16.62
C GLU A 12 -19.43 -15.70 16.95
N ASN A 13 -19.50 -15.38 18.24
CA ASN A 13 -19.37 -14.01 18.72
C ASN A 13 -18.19 -13.94 19.67
N PHE A 14 -17.33 -12.95 19.45
CA PHE A 14 -16.19 -12.67 20.30
C PHE A 14 -16.35 -11.29 20.92
N THR A 15 -15.82 -11.12 22.13
CA THR A 15 -15.84 -9.82 22.81
C THR A 15 -14.42 -9.30 22.92
N ILE A 16 -14.16 -8.12 22.37
CA ILE A 16 -12.91 -7.40 22.58
C ILE A 16 -13.13 -6.32 23.64
N GLU A 17 -12.25 -6.28 24.63
CA GLU A 17 -12.19 -5.24 25.65
C GLU A 17 -10.92 -4.42 25.46
N LEU A 18 -11.08 -3.10 25.25
CA LEU A 18 -9.95 -2.19 25.03
C LEU A 18 -9.63 -1.37 26.28
N PHE A 19 -8.33 -1.25 26.57
CA PHE A 19 -7.78 -0.48 27.67
C PHE A 19 -6.72 0.50 27.18
N TYR A 20 -6.83 1.75 27.62
CA TYR A 20 -5.84 2.77 27.34
C TYR A 20 -4.91 3.00 28.54
N ARG A 21 -3.60 3.11 28.28
CA ARG A 21 -2.56 3.42 29.27
C ARG A 21 -1.96 4.79 28.96
N GLU A 22 -2.47 5.82 29.63
CA GLU A 22 -2.05 7.23 29.45
C GLU A 22 -0.54 7.47 29.62
N ARG A 23 0.11 6.79 30.57
CA ARG A 23 1.56 7.00 30.82
C ARG A 23 2.44 6.72 29.60
N TYR A 24 2.02 5.80 28.74
CA TYR A 24 2.83 5.36 27.60
C TYR A 24 2.13 5.55 26.27
N ASP A 25 0.93 6.15 26.28
CA ASP A 25 0.08 6.33 25.12
C ASP A 25 -0.10 5.04 24.31
N ASN A 26 -0.47 3.95 25.00
CA ASN A 26 -0.67 2.65 24.36
C ASN A 26 -2.04 2.08 24.68
N PHE A 27 -2.59 1.39 23.69
CA PHE A 27 -3.76 0.54 23.87
C PHE A 27 -3.36 -0.90 24.13
N TYR A 28 -4.20 -1.55 24.92
CA TYR A 28 -4.14 -2.97 25.22
C TYR A 28 -5.52 -3.56 25.00
N PHE A 29 -5.59 -4.85 24.69
CA PHE A 29 -6.86 -5.53 24.51
C PHE A 29 -6.90 -6.87 25.24
N ASN A 30 -8.12 -7.28 25.60
CA ASN A 30 -8.46 -8.65 25.93
C ASN A 30 -9.46 -9.17 24.90
N LEU A 31 -9.40 -10.45 24.59
CA LEU A 31 -10.33 -11.18 23.74
C LEU A 31 -11.00 -12.26 24.56
N TYR A 32 -12.32 -12.33 24.47
CA TYR A 32 -13.14 -13.35 25.13
C TYR A 32 -13.98 -14.08 24.08
N ASP A 33 -14.31 -15.34 24.36
CA ASP A 33 -15.26 -16.12 23.58
C ASP A 33 -16.73 -15.71 23.87
N SER A 34 -17.67 -16.46 23.29
CA SER A 34 -19.11 -16.23 23.49
C SER A 34 -19.62 -16.54 24.91
N ASP A 35 -18.84 -17.28 25.69
CA ASP A 35 -19.14 -17.70 27.06
C ASP A 35 -18.36 -16.85 28.10
N ASP A 36 -17.78 -15.72 27.68
CA ASP A 36 -16.92 -14.83 28.48
C ASP A 36 -15.62 -15.48 29.00
N ASN A 37 -15.15 -16.57 28.39
CA ASN A 37 -13.84 -17.14 28.72
C ASN A 37 -12.72 -16.33 28.06
N PRO A 38 -11.66 -15.96 28.80
CA PRO A 38 -10.55 -15.21 28.24
C PRO A 38 -9.71 -16.09 27.30
N LEU A 39 -9.58 -15.65 26.05
CA LEU A 39 -8.72 -16.25 25.03
C LEU A 39 -7.35 -15.56 24.99
N ILE A 40 -7.35 -14.22 24.97
CA ILE A 40 -6.15 -13.37 24.98
C ILE A 40 -6.34 -12.28 26.02
N THR A 41 -5.30 -11.99 26.80
CA THR A 41 -5.39 -10.95 27.83
C THR A 41 -4.12 -10.12 27.92
N GLY A 42 -4.28 -8.80 28.00
CA GLY A 42 -3.20 -7.86 28.28
C GLY A 42 -2.24 -7.64 27.12
N GLU A 43 -2.65 -8.00 25.89
CA GLU A 43 -1.83 -7.81 24.71
C GLU A 43 -1.87 -6.35 24.25
N LYS A 44 -0.74 -5.86 23.77
CA LYS A 44 -0.59 -4.49 23.29
C LYS A 44 -1.14 -4.38 21.87
N LEU A 45 -1.91 -3.34 21.59
CA LEU A 45 -2.31 -2.99 20.23
C LEU A 45 -1.14 -2.28 19.51
N VAL A 46 -0.68 -2.86 18.41
CA VAL A 46 0.48 -2.38 17.64
C VAL A 46 0.07 -2.13 16.19
N TYR A 47 0.36 -0.94 15.68
CA TYR A 47 0.04 -0.55 14.29
C TYR A 47 0.60 -1.55 13.27
N GLY A 48 -0.22 -1.96 12.31
CA GLY A 48 0.17 -2.89 11.25
C GLY A 48 0.46 -4.32 11.72
N VAL A 49 0.20 -4.65 12.98
CA VAL A 49 0.39 -6.01 13.52
C VAL A 49 -0.97 -6.62 13.83
N PRO A 50 -1.25 -7.85 13.36
CA PRO A 50 -2.47 -8.56 13.73
C PRO A 50 -2.62 -8.68 15.24
N LEU A 51 -3.85 -8.51 15.73
CA LEU A 51 -4.16 -8.67 17.16
C LEU A 51 -3.76 -10.08 17.65
N TRP A 52 -3.94 -11.10 16.81
CA TRP A 52 -3.47 -12.45 17.03
C TRP A 52 -2.82 -13.02 15.77
N ASN A 53 -1.77 -13.81 15.97
CA ASN A 53 -1.09 -14.54 14.90
C ASN A 53 -0.65 -15.92 15.40
N ILE A 54 -1.57 -16.61 16.06
CA ILE A 54 -1.38 -17.93 16.65
C ILE A 54 -2.39 -18.88 16.03
N ASN A 55 -1.92 -20.08 15.68
CA ASN A 55 -2.79 -21.13 15.17
C ASN A 55 -3.51 -21.83 16.34
N ASP A 56 -4.63 -21.26 16.77
CA ASP A 56 -5.50 -21.80 17.80
C ASP A 56 -6.92 -21.94 17.24
N ALA A 57 -7.53 -23.11 17.41
CA ALA A 57 -8.88 -23.38 16.91
C ALA A 57 -9.98 -22.61 17.65
N ASN A 58 -9.68 -22.06 18.84
CA ASN A 58 -10.62 -21.25 19.62
C ASN A 58 -10.54 -19.76 19.28
N LEU A 59 -9.54 -19.34 18.50
CA LEU A 59 -9.41 -17.96 18.05
C LEU A 59 -10.20 -17.76 16.75
N PRO A 60 -10.64 -16.52 16.48
CA PRO A 60 -11.22 -16.18 15.19
C PRO A 60 -10.26 -16.53 14.04
N SER A 61 -10.80 -17.11 12.97
CA SER A 61 -10.01 -17.48 11.79
C SER A 61 -9.52 -16.25 11.03
N GLU A 62 -10.32 -15.19 11.07
CA GLU A 62 -10.08 -13.91 10.45
C GLU A 62 -9.04 -13.12 11.27
N ARG A 63 -8.07 -12.54 10.57
CA ARG A 63 -7.07 -11.66 11.18
C ARG A 63 -7.62 -10.24 11.23
N ILE A 64 -7.42 -9.56 12.35
CA ILE A 64 -7.78 -8.15 12.51
C ILE A 64 -6.50 -7.35 12.74
N VAL A 65 -6.34 -6.26 12.01
CA VAL A 65 -5.14 -5.41 12.04
C VAL A 65 -5.53 -3.95 12.25
N PRO A 66 -4.86 -3.20 13.15
CA PRO A 66 -4.99 -1.76 13.23
C PRO A 66 -4.21 -1.09 12.09
N LEU A 67 -4.91 -0.39 11.21
CA LEU A 67 -4.35 0.26 10.03
C LEU A 67 -4.98 1.64 9.82
N ASP A 68 -4.24 2.52 9.15
CA ASP A 68 -4.75 3.76 8.55
C ASP A 68 -4.67 3.61 7.02
N GLU A 69 -5.82 3.58 6.35
CA GLU A 69 -5.89 3.47 4.88
C GLU A 69 -5.33 4.70 4.16
N ALA A 70 -5.24 5.85 4.84
CA ALA A 70 -4.62 7.05 4.26
C ALA A 70 -3.09 6.99 4.30
N GLY A 71 -2.50 6.07 5.08
CA GLY A 71 -1.05 5.93 5.23
C GLY A 71 -0.37 7.14 5.87
N VAL A 72 -1.10 7.95 6.63
CA VAL A 72 -0.59 9.15 7.30
C VAL A 72 -0.03 8.80 8.67
N GLU A 73 -0.69 7.88 9.37
CA GLU A 73 -0.31 7.42 10.69
C GLU A 73 0.60 6.18 10.63
N SER A 74 1.48 6.03 11.62
CA SER A 74 2.38 4.88 11.76
C SER A 74 2.38 4.26 13.16
N THR A 75 1.55 4.78 14.05
CA THR A 75 1.46 4.35 15.45
C THR A 75 0.00 4.41 15.90
N VAL A 76 -0.33 3.73 17.00
CA VAL A 76 -1.68 3.80 17.60
C VAL A 76 -1.59 4.61 18.89
N SER A 77 -2.29 5.75 18.94
CA SER A 77 -2.38 6.66 20.07
C SER A 77 -3.84 7.03 20.36
N ILE A 78 -4.09 7.67 21.51
CA ILE A 78 -5.44 8.15 21.83
C ILE A 78 -5.97 9.21 20.84
N ASP A 79 -5.06 9.93 20.18
CA ASP A 79 -5.39 11.01 19.26
C ASP A 79 -5.76 10.51 17.85
N ASN A 80 -5.36 9.30 17.48
CA ASN A 80 -5.59 8.74 16.13
C ASN A 80 -6.51 7.52 16.11
N PHE A 81 -6.59 6.75 17.20
CA PHE A 81 -7.41 5.55 17.27
C PHE A 81 -8.89 5.90 17.22
N GLN A 82 -9.65 5.27 16.32
CA GLN A 82 -11.06 5.59 15.98
C GLN A 82 -11.27 6.94 15.28
N ILE A 83 -10.20 7.59 14.79
CA ILE A 83 -10.28 8.83 14.01
C ILE A 83 -9.66 8.62 12.62
N SER A 84 -8.40 8.16 12.58
CA SER A 84 -7.68 7.80 11.35
C SER A 84 -7.24 6.33 11.37
N VAL A 85 -6.86 5.81 12.53
CA VAL A 85 -6.51 4.39 12.69
C VAL A 85 -7.74 3.61 13.16
N PHE A 86 -8.12 2.60 12.38
CA PHE A 86 -9.24 1.69 12.68
C PHE A 86 -8.79 0.23 12.67
N LEU A 87 -9.66 -0.65 13.16
CA LEU A 87 -9.46 -2.09 13.09
C LEU A 87 -10.10 -2.63 11.81
N TYR A 88 -9.30 -3.28 10.98
CA TYR A 88 -9.72 -3.85 9.71
C TYR A 88 -9.59 -5.37 9.74
N PHE A 89 -10.51 -6.05 9.06
CA PHE A 89 -10.34 -7.45 8.72
C PHE A 89 -9.30 -7.53 7.59
N ASP A 90 -8.30 -8.37 7.78
CA ASP A 90 -7.29 -8.66 6.77
C ASP A 90 -7.81 -9.79 5.87
N ASP A 91 -8.61 -9.38 4.88
CA ASP A 91 -9.23 -10.23 3.86
C ASP A 91 -8.57 -10.06 2.48
N LEU A 92 -7.48 -9.29 2.40
CA LEU A 92 -6.74 -9.10 1.17
C LEU A 92 -6.03 -10.39 0.76
N ASP A 93 -6.04 -10.68 -0.54
CA ASP A 93 -5.30 -11.81 -1.09
C ASP A 93 -3.80 -11.56 -0.86
N PRO A 94 -3.05 -12.50 -0.24
CA PRO A 94 -1.60 -12.35 -0.04
C PRO A 94 -0.83 -12.12 -1.34
N SER A 95 -1.38 -12.43 -2.52
CA SER A 95 -0.76 -12.08 -3.80
C SER A 95 -0.84 -10.59 -4.17
N ILE A 96 -1.64 -9.79 -3.46
CA ILE A 96 -1.85 -8.35 -3.67
C ILE A 96 -1.13 -7.53 -2.57
N GLU A 97 -0.18 -8.12 -1.84
CA GLU A 97 0.61 -7.41 -0.82
C GLU A 97 1.80 -6.62 -1.41
N ASP A 98 2.13 -6.80 -2.70
CA ASP A 98 3.25 -6.10 -3.34
C ASP A 98 2.74 -5.01 -4.32
N PRO A 99 2.86 -3.71 -3.98
CA PRO A 99 2.50 -2.62 -4.89
C PRO A 99 3.35 -2.60 -6.17
N SER A 100 4.45 -3.34 -6.25
CA SER A 100 5.22 -3.54 -7.50
C SER A 100 4.59 -4.56 -8.45
N THR A 101 3.58 -5.31 -8.01
CA THR A 101 2.81 -6.25 -8.84
C THR A 101 1.50 -5.67 -9.36
N ALA A 102 1.10 -4.49 -8.88
CA ALA A 102 0.01 -3.72 -9.46
C ALA A 102 0.50 -3.10 -10.79
N ASP A 103 -0.04 -3.63 -11.90
CA ASP A 103 0.20 -3.19 -13.28
C ASP A 103 1.61 -3.44 -13.86
N VAL A 104 2.09 -4.69 -13.79
CA VAL A 104 2.85 -5.20 -14.94
C VAL A 104 1.84 -5.85 -15.86
N ASP A 105 1.36 -5.11 -16.86
CA ASP A 105 0.71 -5.72 -18.02
C ASP A 105 1.73 -6.67 -18.66
N GLU A 106 1.68 -7.96 -18.31
CA GLU A 106 2.57 -8.98 -18.89
C GLU A 106 2.33 -9.17 -20.41
N ASN A 107 1.39 -8.45 -21.00
CA ASN A 107 1.14 -8.44 -22.43
C ASN A 107 1.55 -7.12 -23.13
N ASP A 108 2.12 -6.16 -22.41
CA ASP A 108 2.88 -5.07 -23.03
C ASP A 108 4.34 -5.53 -23.19
N THR A 109 4.58 -6.32 -24.25
CA THR A 109 5.95 -6.69 -24.66
C THR A 109 6.55 -5.61 -25.57
N ASP A 110 5.97 -4.41 -25.59
CA ASP A 110 6.25 -3.39 -26.58
C ASP A 110 6.93 -2.18 -25.90
N ASN A 111 7.89 -2.44 -25.01
CA ASN A 111 8.84 -1.44 -24.52
C ASN A 111 9.87 -1.06 -25.61
N SER A 112 9.55 -1.21 -26.90
CA SER A 112 10.48 -0.93 -28.01
C SER A 112 10.67 0.56 -28.31
N ASP A 113 9.96 1.46 -27.62
CA ASP A 113 9.99 2.89 -27.97
C ASP A 113 10.99 3.72 -27.17
N LEU A 114 11.80 3.13 -26.29
CA LEU A 114 12.83 3.88 -25.57
C LEU A 114 14.16 3.12 -25.53
N LEU A 115 15.15 3.66 -26.26
CA LEU A 115 16.60 3.37 -26.26
C LEU A 115 16.98 2.17 -27.16
N ASP A 116 17.90 2.25 -28.12
CA ASP A 116 19.00 3.18 -28.39
C ASP A 116 19.49 2.88 -29.83
N ASP A 117 19.83 3.89 -30.63
CA ASP A 117 21.21 4.34 -30.86
C ASP A 117 21.81 3.77 -32.15
N ASP A 118 22.45 4.68 -32.86
CA ASP A 118 22.94 4.62 -34.22
C ASP A 118 24.02 3.54 -34.40
N ASN A 119 23.95 2.75 -35.49
CA ASN A 119 25.12 2.49 -36.36
C ASN A 119 24.75 1.70 -37.63
N GLY A 120 24.76 2.33 -38.80
CA GLY A 120 24.60 1.58 -40.05
C GLY A 120 24.44 2.38 -41.35
N SER A 121 25.46 3.17 -41.68
CA SER A 121 25.72 3.85 -42.96
C SER A 121 25.07 3.30 -44.25
N SER A 122 24.51 4.25 -45.02
CA SER A 122 24.40 4.39 -46.49
C SER A 122 23.58 3.40 -47.30
N LEU A 123 22.62 3.93 -48.08
CA LEU A 123 22.54 3.96 -49.56
C LEU A 123 21.21 4.70 -49.90
N ILE A 124 21.24 6.03 -50.12
CA ILE A 124 21.16 6.69 -51.45
C ILE A 124 19.86 6.30 -52.18
N GLU A 125 18.85 7.16 -52.36
CA GLU A 125 18.61 8.16 -53.44
C GLU A 125 17.11 8.56 -53.23
N ASP A 126 16.55 9.75 -53.42
CA ASP A 126 16.86 10.87 -54.32
C ASP A 126 16.12 12.14 -53.80
N GLU A 127 16.74 13.29 -54.07
CA GLU A 127 16.37 14.70 -53.81
C GLU A 127 15.03 15.17 -54.46
N PRO A 128 14.70 16.49 -54.48
CA PRO A 128 14.31 17.40 -53.41
C PRO A 128 12.93 18.04 -53.71
N SER A 129 12.28 18.73 -52.76
CA SER A 129 11.32 19.78 -53.15
C SER A 129 11.20 20.88 -52.11
N ASP A 130 11.74 22.03 -52.51
CA ASP A 130 11.27 23.38 -52.23
C ASP A 130 11.59 23.98 -50.85
N ASP A 131 12.76 24.62 -50.87
CA ASP A 131 13.15 25.79 -50.11
C ASP A 131 12.06 26.88 -50.11
N ASP A 132 11.59 27.25 -48.92
CA ASP A 132 10.84 28.49 -48.67
C ASP A 132 11.07 28.95 -47.22
N ASN A 133 12.31 28.91 -46.73
CA ASN A 133 12.61 29.49 -45.41
C ASN A 133 13.10 30.94 -45.56
N GLU A 134 12.14 31.87 -45.53
CA GLU A 134 12.30 33.34 -45.65
C GLU A 134 13.32 33.96 -44.66
N TYR A 135 13.75 33.20 -43.65
CA TYR A 135 14.68 33.64 -42.60
C TYR A 135 16.09 33.04 -42.72
N ALA A 136 16.42 32.33 -43.81
CA ALA A 136 17.77 31.86 -44.04
C ALA A 136 18.72 33.05 -44.26
N LEU A 137 19.74 33.17 -43.41
CA LEU A 137 20.77 34.21 -43.53
C LEU A 137 21.65 33.92 -44.77
N PRO A 138 22.01 34.93 -45.58
CA PRO A 138 22.85 34.74 -46.76
C PRO A 138 24.21 34.13 -46.41
N GLU A 139 24.67 33.21 -47.25
CA GLU A 139 25.89 32.39 -47.05
C GLU A 139 27.22 33.15 -46.99
N ASP A 140 27.21 34.48 -47.19
CA ASP A 140 28.40 35.33 -47.23
C ASP A 140 28.98 35.71 -45.84
N TRP A 141 28.41 35.18 -44.74
CA TRP A 141 28.84 35.49 -43.35
C TRP A 141 29.36 34.28 -42.56
N ARG A 142 29.63 33.15 -43.23
CA ARG A 142 30.26 32.00 -42.58
C ARG A 142 31.78 32.14 -42.69
N ASP A 143 32.39 32.87 -41.75
CA ASP A 143 33.85 32.93 -41.61
C ASP A 143 34.44 31.53 -41.32
N GLU A 144 35.37 31.09 -42.17
CA GLU A 144 36.16 29.87 -42.02
C GLU A 144 37.22 30.01 -40.90
N GLN A 145 37.18 29.12 -39.91
CA GLN A 145 38.33 28.70 -39.09
C GLN A 145 38.21 27.21 -38.77
#